data_AF-A0A8G1X9V8-F1
#
_entry.id   AF-A0A8G1X9V8-F1
#
_cell.length_a   1.000
_cell.length_b   1.000
_cell.length_c   1.000
_cell.angle_alpha   90.00
_cell.angle_beta   90.00
_cell.angle_gamma   90.00
#
_symmetry.space_group_name_H-M   'P 1'
#
loop_
_entity.id
_entity.type
_entity.pdbx_description
1 polymer ?
#
loop_
_entity_poly.entity_id
_entity_poly.type
_entity_poly.pdbx_seq_one_letter_code
_entity_poly.pdbx_strand_id
1 'polypeptide(L)'
;MFGKDAAAAALDLLVLVEYAWHDAYQEVTPSEELIDDVLTCSQGDLGRLVRFGLLAVVDARDLWMAAERIRTAGNGPGAGGPVG
;
A
#
# COMPACT_ATOMS: atom_id res chain seq x y z
N MET A 1 -4.89 -7.69 6.92
CA MET A 1 -4.54 -9.02 6.37
C MET A 1 -5.70 -9.48 5.51
N PHE A 2 -5.47 -9.83 4.25
CA PHE A 2 -6.52 -10.29 3.35
C PHE A 2 -7.04 -11.66 3.79
N GLY A 3 -8.35 -11.90 3.65
CA GLY A 3 -8.94 -13.22 3.88
C GLY A 3 -8.37 -14.27 2.92
N LYS A 4 -8.48 -15.56 3.26
CA LYS A 4 -7.91 -16.68 2.49
C LYS A 4 -8.30 -16.66 1.01
N ASP A 5 -9.54 -16.26 0.71
CA ASP A 5 -10.07 -16.21 -0.66
C ASP A 5 -9.59 -14.98 -1.44
N ALA A 6 -9.19 -13.91 -0.75
CA ALA A 6 -8.72 -12.67 -1.36
C ALA A 6 -7.18 -12.59 -1.46
N ALA A 7 -6.46 -13.46 -0.76
CA ALA A 7 -5.00 -13.44 -0.73
C ALA A 7 -4.38 -13.71 -2.11
N ALA A 8 -4.91 -14.67 -2.87
CA ALA A 8 -4.44 -14.95 -4.22
C ALA A 8 -4.63 -13.74 -5.15
N ALA A 9 -5.84 -13.15 -5.15
CA ALA A 9 -6.14 -11.97 -5.95
C ALA A 9 -5.29 -10.74 -5.57
N ALA A 10 -4.97 -10.59 -4.28
CA ALA A 10 -4.06 -9.55 -3.81
C ALA A 10 -2.64 -9.73 -4.35
N LEU A 11 -2.12 -10.96 -4.36
CA LEU A 11 -0.80 -11.27 -4.93
C LEU A 11 -0.77 -11.07 -6.44
N ASP A 12 -1.80 -11.53 -7.16
CA ASP A 12 -1.91 -11.32 -8.61
C ASP A 12 -1.88 -9.83 -8.95
N LEU A 13 -2.55 -9.00 -8.17
CA LEU A 13 -2.53 -7.55 -8.34
C LEU A 13 -1.13 -6.95 -8.09
N LEU A 14 -0.40 -7.41 -7.07
CA LEU A 14 0.97 -6.92 -6.83
C LEU A 14 1.90 -7.27 -8.00
N VAL A 15 1.76 -8.47 -8.58
CA VAL A 15 2.48 -8.85 -9.80
C VAL A 15 2.11 -7.94 -10.97
N LEU A 16 0.83 -7.58 -11.13
CA LEU A 16 0.42 -6.61 -12.15
C LEU A 16 1.01 -5.22 -11.93
N VAL A 17 1.17 -4.79 -10.67
CA VAL A 17 1.85 -3.53 -10.33
C VAL A 17 3.32 -3.59 -10.73
N GLU A 18 4.02 -4.69 -10.48
CA GLU A 18 5.42 -4.88 -10.91
C GLU A 18 5.56 -4.78 -12.43
N TYR A 19 4.70 -5.46 -13.19
CA TYR A 19 4.73 -5.37 -14.66
C TYR A 19 4.45 -3.94 -15.14
N ALA A 20 3.45 -3.27 -14.59
CA ALA A 20 3.11 -1.92 -14.97
C ALA A 20 4.23 -0.92 -14.60
N TRP A 21 4.89 -1.12 -13.46
CA TRP A 21 6.05 -0.33 -13.04
C TRP A 21 7.21 -0.48 -14.02
N HIS A 22 7.52 -1.72 -14.41
CA HIS A 22 8.54 -2.00 -15.40
C HIS A 22 8.26 -1.29 -16.73
N ASP A 23 7.03 -1.39 -17.23
CA ASP A 23 6.69 -0.76 -18.50
C ASP A 23 6.74 0.78 -18.42
N ALA A 24 6.30 1.37 -17.31
CA ALA A 24 6.27 2.83 -17.11
C ALA A 24 7.65 3.45 -16.84
N TYR A 25 8.49 2.77 -16.06
CA TYR A 25 9.73 3.34 -15.52
C TYR A 25 11.01 2.61 -15.97
N GLN A 26 10.90 1.47 -16.66
CA GLN A 26 12.03 0.62 -17.09
C GLN A 26 12.87 0.10 -15.92
N GLU A 27 12.25 -0.03 -14.75
CA GLU A 27 12.83 -0.60 -13.54
C GLU A 27 12.27 -2.01 -13.30
N VAL A 28 13.09 -2.92 -12.79
CA VAL A 28 12.71 -4.34 -12.65
C VAL A 28 11.53 -4.54 -11.70
N THR A 29 11.46 -3.77 -10.62
CA THR A 29 10.40 -3.82 -9.62
C THR A 29 10.37 -2.50 -8.84
N PRO A 30 9.21 -2.04 -8.35
CA PRO A 30 9.14 -0.91 -7.41
C PRO A 30 9.94 -1.19 -6.13
N SER A 31 10.23 -0.12 -5.37
CA SER A 31 10.85 -0.29 -4.05
C SER A 31 9.93 -1.00 -3.07
N GLU A 32 10.52 -1.70 -2.09
CA GLU A 32 9.78 -2.36 -1.01
C GLU A 32 8.91 -1.35 -0.23
N GLU A 33 9.43 -0.14 0.02
CA GLU A 33 8.68 0.94 0.69
C GLU A 33 7.39 1.32 -0.06
N LEU A 34 7.43 1.32 -1.39
CA LEU A 34 6.25 1.63 -2.20
C LEU A 34 5.20 0.51 -2.11
N ILE A 35 5.63 -0.75 -2.11
CA ILE A 35 4.73 -1.89 -1.87
C ILE A 35 4.12 -1.83 -0.47
N ASP A 36 4.91 -1.50 0.55
CA ASP A 36 4.44 -1.31 1.91
C ASP A 36 3.43 -0.17 2.03
N ASP A 37 3.62 0.92 1.30
CA ASP A 37 2.66 2.02 1.24
C ASP A 37 1.34 1.60 0.59
N VAL A 38 1.38 0.81 -0.49
CA VAL A 38 0.17 0.22 -1.12
C VAL A 38 -0.58 -0.67 -0.12
N LEU A 39 0.14 -1.55 0.59
CA LEU A 39 -0.43 -2.43 1.60
C LEU A 39 -1.01 -1.64 2.78
N THR A 40 -0.28 -0.64 3.27
CA THR A 40 -0.72 0.27 4.33
C THR A 40 -2.01 0.99 3.94
N CYS A 41 -2.08 1.53 2.73
CA CYS A 41 -3.26 2.24 2.25
C CYS A 41 -4.45 1.31 1.99
N SER A 42 -4.21 0.05 1.64
CA SER A 42 -5.27 -0.93 1.41
C SER A 42 -6.07 -1.26 2.68
N GLN A 43 -5.43 -1.22 3.86
CA GLN A 43 -6.00 -1.65 5.13
C GLN A 43 -6.62 -3.07 5.08
N GLY A 44 -6.11 -3.94 4.21
CA GLY A 44 -6.61 -5.30 4.02
C GLY A 44 -7.91 -5.40 3.19
N ASP A 45 -8.36 -4.31 2.57
CA ASP A 45 -9.47 -4.30 1.62
C ASP A 45 -8.96 -4.42 0.18
N LEU A 46 -9.48 -5.40 -0.57
CA LEU A 46 -9.01 -5.68 -1.94
C LEU A 46 -9.35 -4.56 -2.91
N GLY A 47 -10.50 -3.90 -2.76
CA GLY A 47 -10.89 -2.77 -3.62
C GLY A 47 -9.94 -1.58 -3.43
N ARG A 48 -9.57 -1.28 -2.18
CA ARG A 48 -8.54 -0.29 -1.87
C ARG A 48 -7.18 -0.72 -2.37
N LEU A 49 -6.81 -2.00 -2.28
CA LEU A 49 -5.55 -2.50 -2.83
C LEU A 49 -5.46 -2.22 -4.34
N VAL A 50 -6.52 -2.53 -5.11
CA VAL A 50 -6.59 -2.20 -6.55
C VAL A 50 -6.39 -0.71 -6.78
N ARG A 51 -7.08 0.14 -6.00
CA ARG A 51 -7.01 1.59 -6.15
C ARG A 51 -5.62 2.14 -5.87
N PHE A 52 -4.96 1.66 -4.81
CA PHE A 52 -3.64 2.13 -4.41
C PHE A 52 -2.51 1.50 -5.23
N GLY A 53 -2.68 0.27 -5.73
CA GLY A 53 -1.77 -0.33 -6.70
C GLY A 53 -1.77 0.45 -8.02
N LEU A 54 -2.94 0.88 -8.51
CA LEU A 54 -3.02 1.81 -9.64
C LEU A 54 -2.35 3.15 -9.31
N LEU A 55 -2.63 3.73 -8.14
CA LEU A 55 -2.04 5.01 -7.72
C LEU A 55 -0.51 4.94 -7.67
N ALA A 56 0.05 3.83 -7.19
CA ALA A 56 1.48 3.60 -7.12
C ALA A 56 2.17 3.83 -8.47
N VAL A 57 1.58 3.31 -9.55
CA VAL A 57 2.13 3.38 -10.90
C VAL A 57 1.91 4.74 -11.55
N VAL A 58 0.80 5.43 -11.26
CA VAL A 58 0.48 6.72 -11.92
C VAL A 58 0.99 7.94 -11.16
N ASP A 59 1.06 7.86 -9.82
CA ASP A 59 1.53 8.93 -8.95
C ASP A 59 1.98 8.37 -7.58
N ALA A 60 3.24 7.92 -7.52
CA ALA A 60 3.86 7.41 -6.30
C ALA A 60 3.95 8.45 -5.16
N ARG A 61 3.92 9.75 -5.48
CA ARG A 61 3.97 10.80 -4.44
C ARG A 61 2.66 10.87 -3.69
N ASP A 62 1.54 10.80 -4.41
CA ASP A 62 0.21 10.80 -3.79
C ASP A 62 0.00 9.54 -2.93
N LEU A 63 0.55 8.41 -3.35
CA LEU A 63 0.59 7.19 -2.54
C LEU A 63 1.36 7.41 -1.22
N TRP A 64 2.59 7.93 -1.29
CA TRP A 64 3.41 8.20 -0.09
C TRP A 64 2.70 9.13 0.89
N MET A 65 2.09 10.22 0.38
CA MET A 65 1.31 11.14 1.21
C MET A 65 0.08 10.49 1.84
N ALA A 66 -0.57 9.54 1.16
CA ALA A 66 -1.70 8.80 1.71
C ALA A 66 -1.26 7.85 2.84
N ALA A 67 -0.16 7.12 2.64
CA ALA A 67 0.38 6.22 3.63
C ALA A 67 0.86 6.98 4.88
N GLU A 68 1.51 8.13 4.69
CA GLU A 68 1.99 8.95 5.81
C GLU A 68 0.86 9.51 6.67
N ARG A 69 -0.27 9.90 6.05
CA ARG A 69 -1.47 10.30 6.78
C ARG A 69 -2.02 9.18 7.66
N ILE A 70 -1.98 7.94 7.20
CA ILE A 70 -2.43 6.77 7.98
C ILE A 70 -1.47 6.53 9.14
N ARG A 71 -0.15 6.55 8.90
CA ARG A 71 0.86 6.37 9.94
C ARG A 71 0.77 7.43 11.03
N THR A 72 0.64 8.71 10.65
CA THR A 72 0.52 9.80 11.61
C THR A 72 -0.80 9.72 12.40
N ALA A 73 -1.89 9.29 11.78
CA ALA A 73 -3.16 9.07 12.48
C ALA A 73 -3.07 7.92 13.52
N GLY A 74 -2.29 6.87 13.23
CA GLY A 74 -1.98 5.81 14.19
C GLY A 74 -1.10 6.24 15.37
N ASN A 75 -0.31 7.30 15.19
CA ASN A 75 0.64 7.84 16.17
C ASN A 75 0.11 9.05 16.97
N GLY A 76 -1.20 9.33 16.93
CA GLY A 76 -1.80 10.44 17.69
C GLY A 76 -1.72 10.28 19.22
N PRO A 77 -1.97 11.34 20.02
CA PRO A 77 -1.64 11.41 21.46
C PRO A 77 -2.39 10.46 22.43
N GLY A 78 -3.06 9.42 21.92
CA GLY A 78 -3.89 8.49 22.72
C GLY A 78 -3.23 7.14 23.05
N ALA A 79 -2.03 6.85 22.55
CA ALA A 79 -1.39 5.53 22.71
C ALA A 79 -0.56 5.36 24.00
N GLY A 80 -0.61 6.33 24.92
CA GLY A 80 0.06 6.29 26.22
C GLY A 80 -0.92 6.55 27.36
N GLY A 81 -1.74 5.56 27.71
CA GLY A 81 -2.49 5.58 28.97
C GLY A 81 -1.54 5.45 30.18
N PRO A 82 -1.85 6.07 31.33
CA PRO A 82 -0.92 6.13 32.45
C PRO A 82 -0.72 4.74 33.06
N VAL A 83 0.55 4.39 33.31
CA VAL A 83 0.92 3.35 34.26
C VAL A 83 0.51 3.82 35.65
N GLY A 84 -0.55 3.20 36.16
CA GLY A 84 -1.00 3.26 37.56
C GLY A 84 -1.15 1.84 38.08
#